data_AF-A0ABD2CY14-F1
#
_entry.id   AF-A0ABD2CY14-F1
#
_cell.length_a   1.000
_cell.length_b   1.000
_cell.length_c   1.000
_cell.angle_alpha   90.00
_cell.angle_beta   90.00
_cell.angle_gamma   90.00
#
_symmetry.space_group_name_H-M   'P 1'
#
loop_
_entity.id
_entity.type
_entity.pdbx_description
1 polymer ?
#
loop_
_entity_poly.entity_id
_entity_poly.type
_entity_poly.pdbx_seq_one_letter_code
_entity_poly.pdbx_strand_id
1 'polypeptide(L)' 'MSQVEWKTAPFDPRFPNQNQTRYCYQSYLDFHRCSKKHNQDYEPCKYFKRVYSSICPNDWISKWDEQVEEGRFAGRI' A
#
# COMPACT_ATOMS: atom_id res chain seq x y z
N MET A 1 9.28 -5.22 22.02
CA MET A 1 8.58 -4.87 20.77
C MET A 1 7.20 -4.40 21.18
N SER A 2 6.86 -3.13 20.95
CA SER A 2 5.53 -2.62 21.28
C SER A 2 4.48 -3.45 20.54
N GLN A 3 3.58 -4.09 21.30
CA GLN A 3 2.40 -4.76 20.75
C GLN A 3 1.44 -3.68 20.24
N VAL A 4 1.69 -3.19 19.02
CA VAL A 4 0.70 -2.38 18.32
C VAL A 4 -0.36 -3.34 17.81
N GLU A 5 -1.53 -3.33 18.43
CA GLU A 5 -2.71 -4.06 17.95
C GLU A 5 -3.19 -3.40 16.65
N TRP A 6 -2.81 -3.97 15.51
CA TRP A 6 -3.16 -3.44 14.19
C TRP A 6 -4.62 -3.80 13.86
N LYS A 7 -5.54 -2.85 14.06
CA LYS A 7 -6.96 -3.00 13.69
C LYS A 7 -7.25 -2.55 12.26
N THR A 8 -6.75 -1.38 11.88
CA THR A 8 -6.98 -0.76 10.56
C THR A 8 -5.85 0.22 10.23
N ALA A 9 -5.89 0.85 9.05
CA ALA A 9 -4.95 1.90 8.66
C ALA A 9 -5.02 3.11 9.62
N PRO A 10 -3.89 3.59 10.16
CA PRO A 10 -3.88 4.77 11.02
C PRO A 10 -4.12 6.06 10.21
N PHE A 11 -4.41 7.15 10.92
CA PHE A 11 -4.43 8.48 10.30
C PHE A 11 -3.03 8.88 9.81
N ASP A 12 -2.92 9.29 8.55
CA ASP A 12 -1.69 9.81 7.95
C ASP A 12 -1.79 11.33 7.75
N PRO A 13 -0.99 12.14 8.46
CA PRO A 13 -1.01 13.60 8.33
C PRO A 13 -0.69 14.13 6.92
N ARG A 14 -0.11 13.30 6.03
CA ARG A 14 0.13 13.66 4.61
C ARG A 14 -1.16 13.68 3.79
N PHE A 15 -2.21 13.01 4.26
CA PHE A 15 -3.51 12.89 3.59
C PHE A 15 -4.66 13.31 4.54
N PRO A 16 -4.71 14.57 5.01
CA PRO A 16 -5.64 15.00 6.06
C PRO A 16 -7.08 15.24 5.56
N ASN A 17 -7.28 15.33 4.25
CA ASN A 17 -8.56 15.72 3.63
C ASN A 17 -9.47 14.50 3.40
N GLN A 18 -10.75 14.72 3.11
CA GLN A 18 -11.71 13.64 2.87
C GLN A 18 -11.35 12.74 1.68
N ASN A 19 -10.66 13.27 0.66
CA ASN A 19 -10.23 12.47 -0.49
C ASN A 19 -9.00 11.61 -0.14
N GLN A 20 -9.23 10.32 0.08
CA GLN A 20 -8.22 9.32 0.46
C GLN A 20 -7.65 8.51 -0.72
N THR A 21 -8.03 8.83 -1.97
CA THR A 21 -7.54 8.12 -3.17
C THR A 21 -6.01 8.11 -3.25
N ARG A 22 -5.37 9.24 -2.93
CA ARG A 22 -3.89 9.33 -2.93
C ARG A 22 -3.26 8.52 -1.81
N TYR A 23 -3.91 8.39 -0.66
CA TYR A 23 -3.38 7.59 0.45
C TYR A 23 -3.33 6.11 0.09
N CYS A 24 -4.42 5.61 -0.51
CA CYS A 24 -4.51 4.27 -1.05
C CYS A 24 -3.41 4.03 -2.11
N TYR A 25 -3.37 4.87 -3.15
CA TYR A 25 -2.42 4.69 -4.25
C TYR A 25 -0.95 4.78 -3.80
N GLN A 26 -0.62 5.74 -2.94
CA GLN A 26 0.76 5.89 -2.43
C GLN A 26 1.17 4.67 -1.60
N SER A 27 0.28 4.13 -0.77
CA SER A 27 0.57 2.96 0.06
C SER A 27 0.77 1.70 -0.77
N TYR A 28 0.04 1.53 -1.88
CA TYR A 28 0.27 0.47 -2.85
C TYR A 28 1.66 0.58 -3.48
N LEU A 29 2.03 1.76 -4.00
CA LEU A 29 3.36 2.00 -4.58
C LEU A 29 4.49 1.75 -3.57
N ASP A 30 4.33 2.22 -2.34
CA ASP A 30 5.34 2.08 -1.30
C ASP A 30 5.56 0.60 -0.92
N PHE A 31 4.51 -0.22 -0.91
CA PHE A 31 4.64 -1.66 -0.74
C PHE A 31 5.51 -2.29 -1.83
N HIS A 32 5.21 -2.04 -3.11
CA HIS A 32 5.98 -2.63 -4.21
C HIS A 32 7.43 -2.14 -4.26
N ARG A 33 7.67 -0.84 -4.01
CA ARG A 33 9.03 -0.27 -3.93
C ARG A 33 9.82 -0.86 -2.77
N CYS A 34 9.19 -1.01 -1.61
CA CYS A 34 9.80 -1.61 -0.42
C CYS A 34 10.15 -3.08 -0.68
N SER A 35 9.19 -3.85 -1.24
CA SER A 35 9.37 -5.24 -1.62
C SER A 35 10.54 -5.42 -2.60
N LYS A 36 10.68 -4.54 -3.59
CA LYS A 36 11.76 -4.57 -4.59
C LYS A 36 13.14 -4.29 -4.01
N LYS A 37 13.22 -3.43 -2.98
CA LYS A 37 14.49 -3.01 -2.37
C LYS A 37 14.98 -3.96 -1.26
N HIS A 38 14.06 -4.50 -0.45
CA HIS A 38 14.42 -5.21 0.79
C HIS A 38 13.97 -6.68 0.86
N ASN A 39 13.01 -7.12 0.02
CA ASN A 39 12.20 -8.35 0.12
C ASN A 39 10.87 -8.18 0.88
N GLN A 40 9.91 -9.07 0.58
CA GLN A 40 8.52 -9.01 1.07
C GLN A 40 8.40 -9.24 2.59
N ASP A 41 9.35 -9.93 3.21
CA ASP A 41 9.29 -10.27 4.64
C ASP A 41 9.75 -9.15 5.57
N TYR A 42 10.26 -8.05 5.01
CA TYR A 42 10.68 -6.90 5.80
C TYR A 42 9.47 -6.28 6.51
N GLU A 43 9.51 -6.22 7.84
CA GLU A 43 8.40 -5.75 8.68
C GLU A 43 7.84 -4.38 8.25
N PRO A 44 8.66 -3.37 7.90
CA PRO A 44 8.18 -2.11 7.36
C PRO A 44 7.40 -2.22 6.03
N CYS A 45 7.69 -3.21 5.17
CA CYS A 45 6.90 -3.41 3.96
C CYS A 45 5.51 -3.98 4.29
N LYS A 46 5.40 -4.82 5.34
CA LYS A 46 4.11 -5.36 5.80
C LYS A 46 3.17 -4.25 6.30
N TYR A 47 3.70 -3.16 6.83
CA TYR A 47 2.91 -1.98 7.18
C TYR A 47 2.16 -1.43 5.96
N PHE A 48 2.86 -1.16 4.86
CA PHE A 48 2.23 -0.66 3.64
C PHE A 48 1.21 -1.64 3.06
N LYS A 49 1.50 -2.95 3.15
CA LYS A 49 0.56 -4.00 2.75
C LYS A 49 -0.76 -3.94 3.50
N ARG A 50 -0.69 -3.83 4.83
CA ARG A 50 -1.88 -3.71 5.68
C ARG A 50 -2.64 -2.43 5.41
N VAL A 51 -1.92 -1.31 5.23
CA VAL A 51 -2.53 -0.02 4.93
C VAL A 51 -3.30 -0.10 3.62
N TYR A 52 -2.66 -0.35 2.47
CA TYR A 52 -3.39 -0.30 1.19
C TYR A 52 -4.54 -1.31 1.14
N SER A 53 -4.39 -2.50 1.75
CA SER A 53 -5.46 -3.50 1.82
C SER A 53 -6.68 -3.04 2.64
N SER A 54 -6.51 -2.08 3.55
CA SER A 54 -7.60 -1.55 4.40
C SER A 54 -8.32 -0.36 3.77
N ILE A 55 -7.63 0.47 2.98
CA ILE A 55 -8.17 1.73 2.41
C ILE A 55 -8.49 1.64 0.92
N CYS A 56 -7.86 0.75 0.16
CA CYS A 56 -8.13 0.62 -1.27
C CYS A 56 -9.34 -0.29 -1.52
N PRO A 57 -10.20 0.05 -2.48
CA PRO A 57 -11.19 -0.89 -2.99
C PRO A 57 -10.50 -2.14 -3.57
N ASN A 58 -11.02 -3.33 -3.28
CA ASN A 58 -10.46 -4.60 -3.77
C ASN A 58 -10.34 -4.62 -5.31
N ASP A 59 -11.35 -4.11 -6.02
CA ASP A 59 -11.36 -4.02 -7.48
C ASP A 59 -10.18 -3.19 -8.04
N TRP A 60 -9.72 -2.18 -7.30
CA TRP A 60 -8.57 -1.38 -7.71
C TRP A 60 -7.27 -2.15 -7.51
N ILE A 61 -7.14 -2.83 -6.38
CA ILE A 61 -5.97 -3.67 -6.07
C ILE A 61 -5.84 -4.75 -7.15
N SER A 62 -6.89 -5.52 -7.43
CA SER A 62 -6.85 -6.58 -8.44
C SER A 62 -6.46 -6.07 -9.83
N LYS A 63 -7.03 -4.94 -10.25
CA LYS A 63 -6.68 -4.32 -11.55
C LYS A 63 -5.25 -3.82 -11.61
N TRP A 64 -4.71 -3.30 -10.51
CA TRP A 64 -3.32 -2.88 -10.45
C TRP A 64 -2.37 -4.08 -10.40
N ASP A 65 -2.72 -5.14 -9.67
CA ASP A 65 -1.95 -6.38 -9.62
C ASP A 65 -1.82 -7.01 -11.02
N GLU A 66 -2.93 -7.12 -11.76
CA GLU A 66 -2.93 -7.56 -13.18
C GLU A 66 -2.01 -6.67 -14.05
N GLN A 67 -2.10 -5.34 -13.89
CA GLN A 67 -1.26 -4.41 -14.64
C GLN A 67 0.23 -4.54 -14.30
N VAL A 68 0.55 -4.85 -13.03
CA VAL A 68 1.93 -5.06 -12.57
C VAL A 68 2.47 -6.37 -13.14
N GLU A 69 1.68 -7.44 -13.12
CA GLU A 69 2.05 -8.74 -13.70
C GLU A 69 2.26 -8.65 -15.22
N GLU A 70 1.41 -7.92 -15.92
CA GLU A 70 1.52 -7.67 -17.36
C GLU A 70 2.58 -6.63 -17.74
N GLY A 71 3.21 -5.97 -16.76
CA GLY A 71 4.24 -4.95 -16.99
C GLY A 71 3.72 -3.64 -17.60
N ARG A 72 2.42 -3.37 -17.55
CA ARG A 72 1.77 -2.16 -18.09
C ARG A 72 1.30 -1.16 -17.03
N PHE A 73 1.66 -1.38 -15.77
CA PHE A 73 1.32 -0.48 -14.68
C PHE A 73 1.97 0.90 -14.86
N ALA A 74 1.17 1.97 -14.82
CA ALA A 74 1.63 3.33 -15.09
C ALA A 74 2.47 3.93 -13.94
N GLY A 75 2.36 3.38 -12.73
CA GLY A 75 3.09 3.87 -11.56
C GLY A 75 4.53 3.36 -11.52
N ARG A 76 5.44 4.21 -11.02
CA ARG A 76 6.85 3.83 -10.86
C ARG A 76 7.05 2.99 -9.59
N ILE A 77 7.32 1.70 -9.77
CA ILE A 77 7.56 0.69 -8.71
C ILE A 77 8.94 0.02 -8.78
#